data_AF-A0A7C7V680-F1
#
_entry.id   AF-A0A7C7V680-F1
#
_cell.length_a   1.000
_cell.length_b   1.000
_cell.length_c   1.000
_cell.angle_alpha   90.00
_cell.angle_beta   90.00
_cell.angle_gamma   90.00
#
_symmetry.space_group_name_H-M   'P 1'
#
loop_
_entity.id
_entity.type
_entity.pdbx_description
1 polymer ?
#
loop_
_entity_poly.entity_id
_entity_poly.type
_entity_poly.pdbx_seq_one_letter_code
_entity_poly.pdbx_strand_id
1 'polypeptide(L)'
;MSPRCSTTTGCGRTAFWKRRAPIVGPPPPTFPPSALLDEVLPVLLEKEVVVVVENERLVGTLTKIDVLDFIAQSLWPARWGTR
;
A
#
# COMPACT_ATOMS: atom_id res chain seq x y z
N MET A 1 -32.61 47.54 16.93
CA MET A 1 -31.33 47.14 17.55
C MET A 1 -30.72 46.05 16.71
N SER A 2 -29.64 46.37 15.99
CA SER A 2 -28.78 45.45 15.22
C SER A 2 -27.36 45.59 15.77
N PRO A 3 -26.56 44.53 15.88
CA PRO A 3 -25.14 44.69 16.15
C PRO A 3 -24.39 44.95 14.83
N ARG A 4 -23.55 45.97 14.86
CA ARG A 4 -22.66 46.41 13.79
C ARG A 4 -21.43 45.50 13.71
N CYS A 5 -21.08 45.09 12.49
CA CYS A 5 -19.76 44.61 12.14
C CYS A 5 -18.72 45.74 12.31
N SER A 6 -17.59 45.46 12.95
CA SER A 6 -16.41 46.32 12.96
C SER A 6 -15.37 45.79 11.98
N THR A 7 -15.10 46.61 10.97
CA THR A 7 -14.06 46.47 9.95
C THR A 7 -12.67 46.54 10.57
N THR A 8 -11.82 45.54 10.31
CA THR A 8 -10.43 45.73 9.87
C THR A 8 -9.94 44.44 9.20
N THR A 9 -9.78 44.53 7.88
CA THR A 9 -9.02 43.62 6.99
C THR A 9 -9.59 42.21 6.77
N GLY A 10 -10.28 42.06 5.63
CA GLY A 10 -10.30 40.79 4.90
C GLY A 10 -11.59 39.99 4.99
N CYS A 11 -12.65 40.52 4.37
CA CYS A 11 -13.70 39.67 3.80
C CYS A 11 -13.04 38.72 2.77
N GLY A 12 -12.79 37.48 3.17
CA GLY A 12 -12.05 36.49 2.40
C GLY A 12 -12.80 35.16 2.36
N ARG A 13 -13.66 35.03 1.36
CA ARG A 13 -14.16 33.80 0.72
C ARG A 13 -13.52 32.49 1.22
N THR A 14 -14.37 31.61 1.75
CA THR A 14 -14.27 30.13 1.66
C THR A 14 -12.87 29.56 1.50
N ALA A 15 -12.15 29.37 2.60
CA ALA A 15 -11.14 28.33 2.65
C ALA A 15 -11.78 27.05 3.20
N PHE A 16 -12.64 26.40 2.39
CA PHE A 16 -13.14 25.03 2.61
C PHE A 16 -12.01 24.00 2.36
N TRP A 17 -10.76 24.36 2.63
CA TRP A 17 -9.62 23.47 2.56
C TRP A 17 -9.46 22.85 3.93
N LYS A 18 -10.37 21.94 4.28
CA LYS A 18 -10.06 20.91 5.27
C LYS A 18 -8.84 20.20 4.71
N ARG A 19 -7.65 20.45 5.29
CA ARG A 19 -6.48 19.59 5.06
C ARG A 19 -6.98 18.17 5.28
N ARG A 20 -7.13 17.39 4.21
CA ARG A 20 -7.51 15.99 4.34
C ARG A 20 -6.43 15.37 5.22
N ALA A 21 -6.85 14.66 6.27
CA ALA A 21 -5.94 13.74 6.95
C ALA A 21 -5.26 12.86 5.88
N PRO A 22 -4.02 12.43 6.08
CA PRO A 22 -3.33 11.59 5.11
C PRO A 22 -4.23 10.40 4.74
N ILE A 23 -4.67 10.38 3.48
CA ILE A 23 -5.51 9.30 2.93
C ILE A 23 -4.66 8.03 2.80
N VAL A 24 -3.37 8.22 2.55
CA VAL A 24 -2.38 7.17 2.41
C VAL A 24 -1.77 6.90 3.79
N GLY A 25 -1.85 5.64 4.21
CA GLY A 25 -1.19 5.16 5.42
C GLY A 25 0.35 5.13 5.27
N PRO A 26 1.07 4.60 6.27
CA PRO A 26 2.50 4.39 6.14
C PRO A 26 2.80 3.50 4.92
N PRO A 27 3.93 3.72 4.23
CA PRO A 27 4.28 2.91 3.08
C PRO A 27 4.42 1.44 3.51
N PRO A 28 3.99 0.50 2.65
CA PRO A 28 4.25 -0.91 2.86
C PRO A 28 5.76 -1.18 2.87
N PRO A 29 6.20 -2.29 3.49
CA PRO A 29 7.60 -2.70 3.49
C PRO A 29 8.10 -2.92 2.05
N THR A 30 9.34 -2.52 1.80
CA THR A 30 9.98 -2.56 0.48
C THR A 30 11.17 -3.51 0.48
N PHE A 31 11.33 -4.27 -0.60
CA PHE A 31 12.42 -5.23 -0.77
C PHE A 31 13.00 -5.15 -2.18
N PRO A 32 14.30 -5.46 -2.37
CA PRO A 32 14.88 -5.59 -3.70
C PRO A 32 14.37 -6.85 -4.41
N PRO A 33 14.38 -6.89 -5.75
CA PRO A 33 14.02 -8.10 -6.51
C PRO A 33 14.97 -9.28 -6.26
N SER A 34 16.16 -9.02 -5.72
CA SER A 34 17.14 -10.04 -5.32
C SER A 34 16.87 -10.64 -3.93
N ALA A 35 15.88 -10.13 -3.18
CA ALA A 35 15.55 -10.65 -1.86
C ALA A 35 15.03 -12.09 -1.94
N LEU A 36 15.46 -12.93 -1.00
CA LEU A 36 15.00 -14.31 -0.93
C LEU A 36 13.58 -14.37 -0.36
N LEU A 37 12.79 -15.32 -0.86
CA LEU A 37 11.41 -15.50 -0.40
C LEU A 37 11.36 -15.76 1.12
N ASP A 38 12.30 -16.54 1.65
CA ASP A 38 12.38 -16.85 3.09
C ASP A 38 12.54 -15.62 3.98
N GLU A 39 13.19 -14.56 3.49
CA GLU A 39 13.35 -13.29 4.23
C GLU A 39 12.08 -12.44 4.18
N VAL A 40 11.32 -12.54 3.09
CA VAL A 40 10.10 -11.76 2.84
C VAL A 40 8.88 -12.39 3.48
N LEU A 41 8.84 -13.73 3.59
CA LEU A 41 7.71 -14.49 4.10
C LEU A 41 7.25 -14.06 5.51
N PRO A 42 8.12 -13.89 6.52
CA PRO A 42 7.69 -13.42 7.84
C PRO A 42 6.98 -12.06 7.79
N VAL A 43 7.48 -11.15 6.96
CA VAL A 43 6.88 -9.82 6.77
C VAL A 43 5.53 -9.91 6.06
N LEU A 44 5.42 -10.79 5.07
CA LEU A 44 4.15 -11.10 4.42
C LEU A 44 3.15 -11.74 5.37
N LEU A 45 3.55 -12.44 6.43
CA LEU A 45 2.58 -12.97 7.39
C LEU A 45 1.91 -11.84 8.18
N GLU A 46 2.69 -10.82 8.56
CA GLU A 46 2.27 -9.66 9.35
C GLU A 46 1.60 -8.55 8.53
N LYS A 47 1.97 -8.40 7.26
CA LYS A 47 1.48 -7.35 6.35
C LYS A 47 0.68 -7.94 5.20
N GLU A 48 -0.16 -7.13 4.57
CA GLU A 48 -1.00 -7.61 3.46
C GLU A 48 -0.22 -7.66 2.14
N VAL A 49 0.74 -6.75 1.97
CA VAL A 49 1.51 -6.57 0.73
C VAL A 49 2.94 -6.16 1.04
N VAL A 50 3.84 -6.68 0.22
CA VAL A 50 5.23 -6.24 0.13
C VAL A 50 5.44 -5.61 -1.24
N VAL A 51 6.23 -4.55 -1.29
CA VAL A 51 6.55 -3.83 -2.52
C VAL A 51 7.97 -4.15 -2.97
N VAL A 52 8.14 -4.45 -4.25
CA VAL A 52 9.46 -4.74 -4.83
C VAL A 52 9.98 -3.47 -5.50
N VAL A 53 11.18 -3.04 -5.11
CA VAL A 53 11.80 -1.79 -5.57
C VAL A 53 13.20 -2.10 -6.11
N GLU A 54 13.54 -1.54 -7.27
CA GLU A 54 14.88 -1.60 -7.85
C GLU A 54 15.29 -0.18 -8.29
N ASN A 55 16.48 0.28 -7.88
CA ASN A 55 16.99 1.62 -8.22
C ASN A 55 15.97 2.75 -7.94
N GLU A 56 15.36 2.73 -6.75
CA GLU A 56 14.31 3.68 -6.32
C GLU A 56 13.02 3.66 -7.17
N ARG A 57 12.84 2.65 -8.02
CA ARG A 57 11.63 2.47 -8.82
C ARG A 57 10.84 1.27 -8.35
N LEU A 58 9.53 1.47 -8.21
CA LEU A 58 8.57 0.39 -8.03
C LEU A 58 8.62 -0.54 -9.25
N VAL A 59 9.01 -1.79 -9.03
CA VAL A 59 9.05 -2.81 -10.10
C VAL A 59 7.94 -3.85 -9.96
N GLY A 60 7.37 -4.03 -8.77
CA GLY A 60 6.26 -4.95 -8.56
C GLY A 60 5.74 -5.01 -7.14
N THR A 61 4.81 -5.94 -6.92
CA THR A 61 4.22 -6.25 -5.61
C THR A 61 4.24 -7.74 -5.40
N LEU A 62 4.32 -8.14 -4.13
CA LEU A 62 4.17 -9.52 -3.72
C LEU A 62 3.12 -9.59 -2.62
N THR A 63 2.14 -10.48 -2.79
CA THR A 63 1.06 -10.71 -1.82
C THR A 63 0.99 -12.17 -1.40
N LYS A 64 0.20 -12.44 -0.35
CA LYS A 64 -0.03 -13.81 0.14
C LYS A 64 -0.61 -14.73 -0.94
N ILE A 65 -1.51 -14.23 -1.79
CA ILE A 65 -2.13 -15.04 -2.83
C ILE A 65 -1.13 -15.45 -3.91
N ASP A 66 -0.19 -14.56 -4.27
CA ASP A 66 0.85 -14.87 -5.25
C ASP A 66 1.77 -16.00 -4.75
N VAL A 67 2.11 -15.98 -3.46
CA VAL A 67 2.90 -17.04 -2.81
C VAL A 67 2.14 -18.36 -2.79
N LEU A 68 0.85 -18.34 -2.44
CA LEU A 68 0.02 -19.55 -2.44
C LEU A 68 -0.13 -20.12 -3.85
N ASP A 69 -0.34 -19.27 -4.86
CA ASP A 69 -0.43 -19.68 -6.25
C ASP A 69 0.90 -20.25 -6.76
N PHE A 70 2.04 -19.66 -6.38
CA PHE A 70 3.36 -20.18 -6.70
C PHE A 70 3.60 -21.58 -6.09
N ILE A 71 3.25 -21.75 -4.82
CA ILE A 71 3.35 -23.05 -4.12
C ILE A 71 2.40 -24.06 -4.76
N ALA A 72 1.16 -23.66 -5.04
CA ALA A 72 0.17 -24.50 -5.71
C ALA A 72 0.69 -24.96 -7.06
N GLN A 73 1.19 -24.06 -7.91
CA GLN A 73 1.76 -24.42 -9.22
C GLN A 73 2.99 -25.34 -9.11
N SER A 74 3.78 -25.22 -8.04
CA SER A 74 4.95 -26.07 -7.81
C SER A 74 4.57 -27.47 -7.31
N LEU A 75 3.48 -27.59 -6.55
CA LEU A 75 2.99 -28.85 -5.97
C LEU A 75 1.95 -29.58 -6.85
N TRP A 76 1.22 -28.83 -7.68
CA TRP A 76 0.14 -29.30 -8.53
C TRP A 76 0.53 -30.08 -9.81
N PRO A 77 1.79 -30.14 -10.31
CA PRO A 77 2.10 -30.97 -11.47
C PRO A 77 1.97 -32.48 -11.20
N ALA A 78 1.99 -32.89 -9.93
CA ALA A 78 2.26 -34.29 -9.56
C ALA A 78 1.03 -35.10 -9.11
N ARG A 79 -0.15 -34.51 -8.92
CA ARG A 79 -1.19 -35.18 -8.07
C ARG A 79 -2.60 -35.29 -8.66
N TRP A 80 -2.91 -34.67 -9.79
CA TRP A 80 -4.28 -34.67 -10.34
C TRP A 80 -4.35 -34.93 -11.85
N GLY A 81 -3.44 -35.75 -12.37
CA GLY A 81 -3.63 -36.43 -13.64
C GLY A 81 -4.41 -37.74 -13.47
N THR A 82 -5.74 -37.63 -13.30
CA THR A 82 -6.79 -38.54 -13.83
C THR A 82 -8.13 -38.16 -13.21
N ARG A 83 -8.93 -37.39 -13.92
CA ARG A 83 -10.31 -37.76 -14.25
C ARG A 83 -10.68 -37.16 -15.59
#